data_AF-A0A7J2LV08-F1
#
_entry.id   AF-A0A7J2LV08-F1
#
_cell.length_a   1.000
_cell.length_b   1.000
_cell.length_c   1.000
_cell.angle_alpha   90.00
_cell.angle_beta   90.00
_cell.angle_gamma   90.00
#
_symmetry.space_group_name_H-M   'P 1'
#
loop_
_entity.id
_entity.type
_entity.pdbx_description
1 polymer ?
#
loop_
_entity_poly.entity_id
_entity_poly.type
_entity_poly.pdbx_seq_one_letter_code
_entity_poly.pdbx_strand_id
1 'polypeptide(L)'
;MKDEMISIPGIEFFTTLIFYIIIFLIITLSYNLAYGYSGIPDFGRAMAAGAGGFLCGYLPGRLMAYILGIRGDYLSNVYVIVDKVNMTLESNPPLSIGLLILTLILGACAGGFIGLLASLPILRGMRIFYLGVTLLAFQVGFNTIMYHYRPILRGELGVPIPDPFRWLMHYRILGLSP
;
A
#
# COMPACT_ATOMS: atom_id res chain seq x y z
N MET A 1 -22.10 27.96 -7.10
CA MET A 1 -21.13 28.82 -6.41
C MET A 1 -19.77 28.24 -6.73
N LYS A 2 -18.93 28.96 -7.48
CA LYS A 2 -17.63 28.47 -7.94
C LYS A 2 -16.69 28.63 -6.75
N ASP A 3 -16.46 27.56 -5.99
CA ASP A 3 -15.49 27.59 -4.89
C ASP A 3 -14.12 27.87 -5.50
N GLU A 4 -13.54 29.02 -5.15
CA GLU A 4 -12.19 29.40 -5.54
C GLU A 4 -11.21 28.37 -4.99
N MET A 5 -10.70 27.54 -5.91
CA MET A 5 -9.71 26.51 -5.61
C MET A 5 -8.38 27.17 -5.27
N ILE A 6 -8.08 27.31 -3.98
CA ILE A 6 -6.79 27.82 -3.50
C ILE A 6 -5.75 26.71 -3.68
N SER A 7 -4.98 26.79 -4.77
CA SER A 7 -3.76 25.98 -4.94
C SER A 7 -2.66 26.60 -4.08
N ILE A 8 -2.44 26.09 -2.86
CA ILE A 8 -1.28 26.47 -2.04
C ILE A 8 -0.09 25.63 -2.53
N PRO A 9 0.87 26.20 -3.29
CA PRO A 9 2.03 25.45 -3.74
C PRO A 9 2.80 24.91 -2.53
N GLY A 10 3.11 23.61 -2.56
CA GLY A 10 3.91 22.93 -1.51
C GLY A 10 3.11 22.08 -0.52
N ILE A 11 1.77 22.19 -0.46
CA ILE A 11 0.95 21.38 0.46
C ILE A 11 1.06 19.88 0.17
N GLU A 12 1.09 19.48 -1.11
CA GLU A 12 1.25 18.07 -1.52
C GLU A 12 2.56 17.46 -1.03
N PHE A 13 3.64 18.25 -1.07
CA PHE A 13 4.93 17.83 -0.57
C PHE A 13 4.84 17.53 0.92
N PHE A 14 4.25 18.44 1.71
CA PHE A 14 4.08 18.21 3.15
C PHE A 14 3.13 17.06 3.45
N THR A 15 2.03 16.92 2.71
CA THR A 15 1.10 15.79 2.85
C THR A 15 1.80 14.46 2.57
N THR A 16 2.55 14.36 1.48
CA THR A 16 3.33 13.17 1.12
C THR A 16 4.39 12.87 2.18
N LEU A 17 5.13 13.90 2.61
CA LEU A 17 6.14 13.79 3.67
C LEU A 17 5.53 13.25 4.98
N ILE A 18 4.37 13.80 5.39
CA ILE A 18 3.65 13.35 6.58
C ILE A 18 3.24 11.87 6.44
N PHE A 19 2.73 11.45 5.29
CA PHE A 19 2.40 10.03 5.06
C PHE A 19 3.62 9.12 5.19
N TYR A 20 4.76 9.50 4.59
CA TYR A 20 6.00 8.74 4.75
C TYR A 20 6.44 8.67 6.22
N ILE A 21 6.44 9.79 6.93
CA ILE A 21 6.79 9.84 8.36
C ILE A 21 5.90 8.91 9.17
N ILE A 22 4.58 8.94 8.94
CA ILE A 22 3.62 8.08 9.65
C ILE A 22 3.91 6.59 9.38
N ILE A 23 4.14 6.20 8.12
CA ILE A 23 4.42 4.80 7.75
C ILE A 23 5.72 4.33 8.43
N PHE A 24 6.79 5.12 8.34
CA PHE A 24 8.07 4.78 8.99
C PHE A 24 7.95 4.74 10.51
N LEU A 25 7.18 5.67 11.11
CA LEU A 25 6.95 5.70 12.54
C LEU A 25 6.21 4.45 13.02
N ILE A 26 5.13 4.04 12.33
CA ILE A 26 4.35 2.85 12.67
C ILE A 26 5.25 1.61 12.64
N ILE A 27 6.02 1.43 11.57
CA ILE A 27 6.90 0.25 11.40
C ILE A 27 8.01 0.25 12.45
N THR A 28 8.68 1.39 12.65
CA THR A 28 9.82 1.51 13.57
C THR A 28 9.38 1.38 15.03
N LEU A 29 8.26 2.00 15.41
CA LEU A 29 7.70 1.87 16.75
C LEU A 29 7.31 0.42 17.03
N SER A 30 6.64 -0.23 16.07
CA SER A 30 6.28 -1.64 16.16
C SER A 30 7.51 -2.52 16.35
N TYR A 31 8.56 -2.35 15.53
CA TYR A 31 9.83 -3.04 15.65
C TYR A 31 10.49 -2.84 17.03
N ASN A 32 10.65 -1.58 17.46
CA ASN A 32 11.31 -1.26 18.73
C ASN A 32 10.53 -1.80 19.94
N LEU A 33 9.20 -1.84 19.87
CA LEU A 33 8.38 -2.43 20.92
C LEU A 33 8.66 -3.93 21.04
N ALA A 34 8.64 -4.66 19.93
CA ALA A 34 8.92 -6.10 19.94
C ALA A 34 10.36 -6.40 20.40
N TYR A 35 11.34 -5.67 19.89
CA TYR A 35 12.73 -5.83 20.30
C TYR A 35 12.93 -5.49 21.78
N GLY A 36 12.31 -4.41 22.27
CA GLY A 36 12.40 -3.98 23.65
C GLY A 36 11.81 -4.98 24.65
N TYR A 37 10.69 -5.63 24.31
CA TYR A 37 10.05 -6.62 25.19
C TYR A 37 10.65 -8.03 25.09
N SER A 38 11.01 -8.47 23.88
CA SER A 38 11.43 -9.87 23.65
C SER A 38 12.95 -10.05 23.48
N GLY A 39 13.69 -8.98 23.19
CA GLY A 39 15.10 -9.05 22.80
C GLY A 39 15.36 -9.66 21.42
N ILE A 40 14.31 -9.96 20.64
CA ILE A 40 14.42 -10.62 19.33
C ILE A 40 14.36 -9.58 18.20
N PRO A 41 15.42 -9.43 17.37
CA PRO A 41 15.44 -8.49 16.27
C PRO A 41 14.59 -9.02 15.10
N ASP A 42 13.39 -8.47 14.92
CA ASP A 42 12.46 -8.84 13.85
C ASP A 42 12.50 -7.86 12.66
N PHE A 43 13.53 -8.00 11.82
CA PHE A 43 13.62 -7.24 10.57
C PHE A 43 12.62 -7.71 9.49
N GLY A 44 11.93 -8.84 9.71
CA GLY A 44 10.90 -9.36 8.80
C GLY A 44 9.61 -8.56 8.84
N ARG A 45 9.40 -7.74 9.87
CA ARG A 45 8.19 -6.95 10.07
C ARG A 45 7.90 -5.95 8.93
N ALA A 46 8.93 -5.33 8.37
CA ALA A 46 8.78 -4.44 7.23
C ALA A 46 8.37 -5.19 5.95
N MET A 47 8.76 -6.47 5.81
CA MET A 47 8.32 -7.34 4.71
C MET A 47 6.82 -7.64 4.82
N ALA A 48 6.32 -7.92 6.02
CA ALA A 48 4.90 -8.14 6.29
C ALA A 48 4.06 -6.88 5.99
N ALA A 49 4.51 -5.71 6.44
CA ALA A 49 3.87 -4.43 6.11
C ALA A 49 3.88 -4.16 4.60
N GLY A 50 5.02 -4.39 3.94
CA GLY A 50 5.18 -4.24 2.49
C GLY A 50 4.24 -5.16 1.71
N ALA A 51 4.08 -6.42 2.13
CA ALA A 51 3.18 -7.37 1.47
C ALA A 51 1.72 -6.89 1.42
N GLY A 52 1.22 -6.35 2.54
CA GLY A 52 -0.11 -5.73 2.58
C GLY A 52 -0.20 -4.51 1.64
N GLY A 53 0.81 -3.63 1.67
CA GLY A 53 0.88 -2.46 0.81
C GLY A 53 0.92 -2.80 -0.69
N PHE A 54 1.75 -3.75 -1.10
CA PHE A 54 1.83 -4.20 -2.49
C PHE A 54 0.53 -4.83 -2.98
N LEU A 55 -0.17 -5.58 -2.12
CA LEU A 55 -1.48 -6.12 -2.47
C LEU A 55 -2.52 -5.01 -2.63
N CYS A 56 -2.51 -4.00 -1.77
CA CYS A 56 -3.35 -2.81 -1.92
C CYS A 56 -3.04 -1.98 -3.18
N GLY A 57 -1.79 -1.97 -3.66
CA GLY A 57 -1.44 -1.35 -4.94
C GLY A 57 -1.87 -2.19 -6.16
N TYR A 58 -1.89 -3.51 -6.02
CA TYR A 58 -2.18 -4.44 -7.12
C TYR A 58 -3.68 -4.66 -7.36
N LEU A 59 -4.43 -4.90 -6.28
CA LEU A 59 -5.75 -5.51 -6.34
C LEU A 59 -6.92 -4.56 -6.67
N PRO A 60 -7.12 -3.42 -5.98
CA PRO A 60 -8.35 -2.63 -6.12
C PRO A 60 -8.64 -2.17 -7.54
N GLY A 61 -7.64 -1.62 -8.22
CA GLY A 61 -7.83 -1.11 -9.58
C GLY A 61 -8.10 -2.23 -10.59
N ARG A 62 -7.42 -3.38 -10.45
CA ARG A 62 -7.68 -4.56 -11.30
C ARG A 62 -9.06 -5.16 -11.03
N LEU A 63 -9.44 -5.27 -9.76
CA LEU A 63 -10.75 -5.78 -9.35
C LEU A 63 -11.87 -4.91 -9.90
N MET A 64 -11.76 -3.58 -9.76
CA MET A 64 -12.76 -2.67 -10.29
C MET A 64 -12.78 -2.64 -11.82
N ALA A 65 -11.63 -2.71 -12.48
CA ALA A 65 -11.58 -2.84 -13.94
C ALA A 65 -12.29 -4.11 -14.43
N TYR A 66 -12.14 -5.22 -13.69
CA TYR A 66 -12.81 -6.48 -13.98
C TYR A 66 -14.33 -6.37 -13.79
N ILE A 67 -14.79 -5.80 -12.68
CA ILE A 67 -16.23 -5.61 -12.38
C ILE A 67 -16.89 -4.68 -13.42
N LEU A 68 -16.19 -3.63 -13.86
CA LEU A 68 -16.67 -2.70 -14.87
C LEU A 68 -16.58 -3.24 -16.31
N GLY A 69 -16.02 -4.43 -16.50
CA GLY A 69 -15.86 -5.04 -17.83
C GLY A 69 -14.91 -4.26 -18.74
N ILE A 70 -13.98 -3.47 -18.17
CA ILE A 70 -13.01 -2.69 -18.95
C ILE A 70 -11.98 -3.66 -19.53
N ARG A 71 -12.07 -3.89 -20.84
CA ARG A 71 -11.16 -4.78 -21.57
C ARG A 71 -9.89 -4.03 -21.99
N GLY A 72 -8.74 -4.62 -21.73
CA GLY A 72 -7.43 -4.09 -22.12
C GLY A 72 -6.34 -4.50 -21.13
N ASP A 73 -5.09 -4.23 -21.49
CA ASP A 73 -3.98 -4.37 -20.54
C ASP A 73 -4.07 -3.27 -19.47
N TYR A 74 -4.28 -3.69 -18.22
CA TYR A 74 -4.39 -2.81 -17.07
C TYR A 74 -3.13 -1.96 -16.88
N LEU A 75 -1.95 -2.56 -17.09
CA LEU A 75 -0.68 -1.91 -16.79
C LEU A 75 -0.32 -0.84 -17.82
N SER A 76 -0.73 -1.01 -19.07
CA SER A 76 -0.48 -0.04 -20.12
C SER A 76 -1.37 1.21 -19.98
N ASN A 77 -2.64 1.06 -19.57
CA ASN A 77 -3.63 2.13 -19.54
C ASN A 77 -4.09 2.53 -18.13
N VAL A 78 -3.23 2.34 -17.13
CA VAL A 78 -3.60 2.43 -15.71
C VAL A 78 -4.28 3.74 -15.33
N TYR A 79 -3.79 4.89 -15.82
CA TYR A 79 -4.33 6.20 -15.49
C TYR A 79 -5.77 6.37 -16.00
N VAL A 80 -6.04 5.95 -17.24
CA VAL A 80 -7.37 6.03 -17.86
C VAL A 80 -8.34 5.07 -17.17
N ILE A 81 -7.88 3.89 -16.79
CA ILE A 81 -8.71 2.89 -16.10
C ILE A 81 -9.06 3.37 -14.71
N VAL A 82 -8.07 3.84 -13.93
CA VAL A 82 -8.29 4.31 -12.56
C VAL A 82 -9.17 5.55 -12.53
N ASP A 83 -9.05 6.47 -13.48
CA ASP A 83 -9.95 7.63 -13.54
C ASP A 83 -11.42 7.23 -13.83
N LYS A 84 -11.64 6.28 -14.74
CA LYS A 84 -12.99 5.72 -14.99
C LYS A 84 -13.56 4.99 -13.77
N VAL A 85 -12.72 4.22 -13.08
CA VAL A 85 -13.09 3.56 -11.82
C VAL A 85 -13.50 4.62 -10.81
N ASN A 86 -12.69 5.66 -10.64
CA ASN A 86 -12.93 6.75 -9.72
C ASN A 86 -14.24 7.51 -10.00
N MET A 87 -14.57 7.78 -11.27
CA MET A 87 -15.88 8.35 -11.66
C MET A 87 -17.05 7.46 -11.22
N THR A 88 -16.87 6.13 -11.27
CA THR A 88 -17.90 5.20 -10.81
C THR A 88 -18.01 5.20 -9.28
N LEU A 89 -16.88 5.21 -8.57
CA LEU A 89 -16.85 5.28 -7.10
C LEU A 89 -17.49 6.56 -6.57
N GLU A 90 -17.34 7.67 -7.30
CA GLU A 90 -17.96 8.95 -6.97
C GLU A 90 -19.50 8.87 -7.03
N SER A 91 -20.05 8.17 -8.03
CA SER A 91 -21.50 7.99 -8.17
C SER A 91 -22.11 7.02 -7.16
N ASN A 92 -21.33 6.08 -6.62
CA ASN A 92 -21.80 5.00 -5.75
C ASN A 92 -20.97 4.89 -4.45
N PRO A 93 -21.26 5.72 -3.43
CA PRO A 93 -20.54 5.69 -2.15
C PRO A 93 -20.50 4.32 -1.45
N PRO A 94 -21.58 3.50 -1.43
CA PRO A 94 -21.54 2.19 -0.78
C PRO A 94 -20.51 1.24 -1.41
N LEU A 95 -20.38 1.27 -2.74
CA LEU A 95 -19.40 0.45 -3.46
C LEU A 95 -17.97 0.86 -3.11
N SER A 96 -17.75 2.17 -2.97
CA SER A 96 -16.47 2.75 -2.60
C SER A 96 -16.00 2.32 -1.20
N ILE A 97 -16.91 2.37 -0.23
CA ILE A 97 -16.64 1.88 1.13
C ILE A 97 -16.44 0.36 1.14
N GLY A 98 -17.24 -0.39 0.37
CA GLY A 98 -17.08 -1.83 0.21
C GLY A 98 -15.70 -2.21 -0.34
N LEU A 99 -15.22 -1.48 -1.35
CA LEU A 99 -13.89 -1.68 -1.92
C LEU A 99 -12.79 -1.43 -0.88
N LEU A 100 -12.90 -0.34 -0.10
CA LEU A 100 -11.95 -0.01 0.96
C LEU A 100 -11.88 -1.09 2.04
N ILE A 101 -13.04 -1.55 2.54
CA ILE A 101 -13.09 -2.57 3.58
C ILE A 101 -12.51 -3.88 3.06
N LEU A 102 -12.86 -4.26 1.83
CA LEU A 102 -12.35 -5.48 1.19
C LEU A 102 -10.82 -5.43 1.05
N THR A 103 -10.27 -4.34 0.52
CA THR A 103 -8.82 -4.20 0.34
C THR A 103 -8.08 -4.13 1.66
N LEU A 104 -8.65 -3.50 2.68
CA LEU A 104 -8.08 -3.46 4.02
C LEU A 104 -8.01 -4.86 4.65
N ILE A 105 -9.10 -5.65 4.56
CA ILE A 105 -9.14 -7.03 5.06
C ILE A 105 -8.11 -7.88 4.31
N LEU A 106 -8.11 -7.84 2.98
CA LEU A 106 -7.19 -8.63 2.18
C LEU A 106 -5.73 -8.21 2.40
N GLY A 107 -5.46 -6.92 2.54
CA GLY A 107 -4.15 -6.38 2.88
C GLY A 107 -3.67 -6.84 4.26
N ALA A 108 -4.55 -6.82 5.26
CA ALA A 108 -4.27 -7.33 6.60
C ALA A 108 -4.01 -8.85 6.59
N CYS A 109 -4.82 -9.62 5.85
CA CYS A 109 -4.62 -11.06 5.67
C CYS A 109 -3.28 -11.37 4.99
N ALA A 110 -2.93 -10.64 3.93
CA ALA A 110 -1.68 -10.82 3.20
C ALA A 110 -0.46 -10.46 4.07
N GLY A 111 -0.51 -9.31 4.75
CA GLY A 111 0.54 -8.92 5.68
C GLY A 111 0.69 -9.89 6.85
N GLY A 112 -0.43 -10.35 7.43
CA GLY A 112 -0.45 -11.36 8.48
C GLY A 112 0.12 -12.69 8.01
N PHE A 113 -0.27 -13.17 6.81
CA PHE A 113 0.23 -14.41 6.24
C PHE A 113 1.74 -14.36 5.99
N ILE A 114 2.24 -13.30 5.35
CA ILE A 114 3.68 -13.11 5.13
C ILE A 114 4.43 -12.94 6.46
N GLY A 115 3.83 -12.25 7.45
CA GLY A 115 4.41 -12.12 8.79
C GLY A 115 4.51 -13.45 9.54
N LEU A 116 3.51 -14.32 9.43
CA LEU A 116 3.56 -15.68 9.96
C LEU A 116 4.66 -16.51 9.30
N LEU A 117 4.81 -16.41 7.97
CA LEU A 117 5.91 -17.05 7.25
C LEU A 117 7.27 -16.52 7.69
N ALA A 118 7.38 -15.20 7.91
CA ALA A 118 8.59 -14.56 8.42
C ALA A 118 8.92 -14.98 9.86
N SER A 119 7.95 -15.51 10.61
CA SER A 119 8.14 -16.01 11.97
C SER A 119 8.68 -17.45 12.04
N LEU A 120 8.60 -18.22 10.94
CA LEU A 120 9.09 -19.60 10.88
C LEU A 120 10.59 -19.78 11.20
N PRO A 121 11.50 -18.89 10.77
CA PRO A 121 12.92 -18.95 11.11
C PRO A 121 13.18 -18.91 12.62
N ILE A 122 12.31 -18.25 13.39
CA ILE A 122 12.41 -18.13 14.86
C ILE A 122 12.24 -19.50 15.51
N LEU A 123 11.27 -20.28 15.03
CA LEU A 123 10.95 -21.62 15.57
C LEU A 123 12.08 -22.63 15.36
N ARG A 124 13.01 -22.37 14.42
CA ARG A 124 14.15 -23.25 14.14
C ARG A 124 15.32 -23.07 15.12
N GLY A 125 15.18 -22.26 16.17
CA GLY A 125 16.19 -22.13 17.22
C GLY A 125 17.50 -21.49 16.74
N MET A 126 17.44 -20.63 15.72
CA MET A 126 18.62 -19.90 15.25
C MET A 126 19.10 -18.89 16.29
N ARG A 127 20.42 -18.70 16.35
CA ARG A 127 21.04 -17.64 17.17
C ARG A 127 20.50 -16.26 16.74
N ILE A 128 20.17 -15.43 17.73
CA ILE A 128 19.48 -14.12 17.60
C ILE A 128 20.10 -13.22 16.51
N PHE A 129 21.43 -13.11 16.45
CA PHE A 129 22.11 -12.31 15.44
C PHE A 129 21.93 -12.84 14.01
N TYR A 130 22.00 -14.16 13.82
CA TYR A 130 21.81 -14.78 12.51
C TYR A 130 20.36 -14.70 12.06
N LEU A 131 19.42 -14.82 12.99
CA LEU A 131 18.00 -14.62 12.75
C LEU A 131 17.75 -13.21 12.19
N GLY A 132 18.28 -12.17 12.86
CA GLY A 132 18.13 -10.79 12.42
C GLY A 132 18.66 -10.57 10.99
N VAL A 133 19.92 -10.96 10.73
CA VAL A 133 20.53 -10.77 9.40
C VAL A 133 19.77 -11.53 8.30
N THR A 134 19.27 -12.73 8.60
CA THR A 134 18.50 -13.54 7.64
C THR A 134 17.16 -12.89 7.32
N LEU A 135 16.43 -12.41 8.33
CA LEU A 135 15.16 -11.71 8.14
C LEU A 135 15.33 -10.41 7.37
N LEU A 136 16.41 -9.66 7.65
CA LEU A 136 16.77 -8.46 6.90
C LEU A 136 17.02 -8.79 5.43
N ALA A 137 17.80 -9.84 5.14
CA ALA A 137 18.06 -10.28 3.78
C ALA A 137 16.78 -10.66 3.02
N PHE A 138 15.86 -11.39 3.66
CA PHE A 138 14.55 -11.69 3.07
C PHE A 138 13.72 -10.43 2.83
N GLN A 139 13.68 -9.52 3.79
CA GLN A 139 12.92 -8.28 3.69
C GLN A 139 13.42 -7.40 2.55
N VAL A 140 14.74 -7.23 2.41
CA VAL A 140 15.33 -6.48 1.30
C VAL A 140 15.06 -7.17 -0.02
N GLY A 141 15.31 -8.49 -0.12
CA GLY A 141 15.07 -9.25 -1.35
C GLY A 141 13.60 -9.20 -1.82
N PHE A 142 12.65 -9.38 -0.90
CA PHE A 142 11.23 -9.28 -1.20
C PHE A 142 10.84 -7.90 -1.72
N ASN A 143 11.26 -6.83 -1.04
CA ASN A 143 10.95 -5.47 -1.46
C ASN A 143 11.60 -5.15 -2.81
N THR A 144 12.87 -5.52 -3.01
CA THR A 144 13.57 -5.33 -4.29
C THR A 144 12.83 -6.01 -5.44
N ILE A 145 12.40 -7.26 -5.27
CA ILE A 145 11.64 -7.97 -6.30
C ILE A 145 10.32 -7.24 -6.57
N MET A 146 9.52 -6.95 -5.53
CA MET A 146 8.20 -6.34 -5.72
C MET A 146 8.27 -4.94 -6.34
N TYR A 147 9.27 -4.13 -5.97
CA TYR A 147 9.44 -2.78 -6.54
C TYR A 147 9.89 -2.79 -8.01
N HIS A 148 10.69 -3.76 -8.45
CA HIS A 148 11.23 -3.76 -9.82
C HIS A 148 10.45 -4.68 -10.77
N TYR A 149 9.63 -5.59 -10.24
CA TYR A 149 8.90 -6.56 -11.05
C TYR A 149 7.66 -5.94 -11.71
N ARG A 150 7.84 -5.51 -12.97
CA ARG A 150 6.84 -4.81 -13.80
C ARG A 150 5.46 -5.47 -13.86
N PRO A 151 5.32 -6.80 -13.98
CA PRO A 151 4.00 -7.43 -14.12
C PRO A 151 3.05 -7.24 -12.93
N ILE A 152 3.57 -6.90 -11.75
CA ILE A 152 2.74 -6.70 -10.54
C ILE A 152 2.38 -5.20 -10.40
N LEU A 153 3.37 -4.31 -10.28
CA LEU A 153 3.15 -2.88 -9.93
C LEU A 153 3.72 -1.88 -10.94
N ARG A 154 3.89 -2.24 -12.22
CA ARG A 154 4.53 -1.40 -13.25
C ARG A 154 5.99 -1.02 -12.94
N GLY A 155 6.61 -1.66 -11.95
CA GLY A 155 7.99 -1.40 -11.55
C GLY A 155 8.14 0.01 -10.99
N GLU A 156 9.18 0.71 -11.43
CA GLU A 156 9.54 2.07 -11.00
C GLU A 156 8.50 3.15 -11.36
N LEU A 157 7.59 2.87 -12.31
CA LEU A 157 6.57 3.82 -12.75
C LEU A 157 5.39 3.94 -11.77
N GLY A 158 5.23 2.97 -10.87
CA GLY A 158 4.11 2.91 -9.93
C GLY A 158 2.74 2.71 -10.57
N VAL A 159 1.75 2.48 -9.73
CA VAL A 159 0.34 2.29 -10.10
C VAL A 159 -0.50 3.25 -9.26
N PRO A 160 -1.28 4.16 -9.88
CA PRO A 160 -2.26 4.96 -9.15
C PRO A 160 -3.34 4.04 -8.58
N ILE A 161 -3.79 4.34 -7.36
CA ILE A 161 -4.75 3.51 -6.63
C ILE A 161 -6.12 4.20 -6.70
N PRO A 162 -7.23 3.48 -6.95
CA PRO A 162 -8.55 4.07 -6.88
C PRO A 162 -8.84 4.73 -5.53
N ASP A 163 -9.47 5.90 -5.55
CA ASP A 163 -9.72 6.75 -4.39
C ASP A 163 -11.08 6.40 -3.74
N PRO A 164 -11.10 5.69 -2.59
CA PRO A 164 -12.35 5.26 -1.97
C PRO A 164 -13.16 6.40 -1.34
N PHE A 165 -12.56 7.58 -1.16
CA PHE A 165 -13.20 8.75 -0.56
C PHE A 165 -13.50 9.86 -1.58
N ARG A 166 -13.40 9.58 -2.88
CA ARG A 166 -13.64 10.61 -3.91
C ARG A 166 -15.04 11.23 -3.84
N TRP A 167 -16.04 10.47 -3.40
CA TRP A 167 -17.40 10.95 -3.19
C TRP A 167 -17.55 12.00 -2.06
N LEU A 168 -16.60 12.05 -1.10
CA LEU A 168 -16.55 13.10 -0.06
C LEU A 168 -15.86 14.37 -0.55
N MET A 169 -15.21 14.32 -1.71
CA MET A 169 -14.20 15.30 -2.12
C MET A 169 -14.77 16.48 -2.91
N HIS A 170 -15.85 17.10 -2.41
CA HIS A 170 -16.36 18.39 -2.92
C HIS A 170 -15.40 19.56 -2.58
N TYR A 171 -14.49 19.38 -1.62
CA TYR A 171 -13.48 20.35 -1.19
C TYR A 171 -12.08 19.85 -1.55
N ARG A 172 -11.57 20.20 -2.73
CA ARG A 172 -10.23 19.80 -3.19
C ARG A 172 -9.19 20.90 -2.91
N ILE A 173 -8.06 20.49 -2.34
CA ILE A 173 -6.78 21.21 -2.46
C ILE A 173 -6.14 20.75 -3.76
N LEU A 174 -5.86 21.68 -4.66
CA LEU A 174 -5.41 21.40 -6.02
C LEU A 174 -4.05 20.68 -6.00
N GLY A 175 -3.96 19.57 -6.74
CA GLY A 175 -2.69 18.96 -7.18
C GLY A 175 -2.23 17.65 -6.52
N LEU A 176 -2.92 17.12 -5.49
CA LEU A 176 -2.76 15.70 -5.15
C LEU A 176 -3.14 14.86 -6.39
N SER A 177 -2.15 14.22 -6.98
CA SER A 177 -2.31 13.29 -8.10
C SER A 177 -2.71 11.91 -7.55
N PRO A 178 -3.52 11.13 -8.29
CA PRO A 178 -3.85 9.75 -7.94
C PRO A 178 -2.63 8.82 -8.04
#